data_AF-A0A803N1N1-F1
#
_entry.id   AF-A0A803N1N1-F1
#
_cell.length_a   1.000
_cell.length_b   1.000
_cell.length_c   1.000
_cell.angle_alpha   90.00
_cell.angle_beta   90.00
_cell.angle_gamma   90.00
#
_symmetry.space_group_name_H-M   'P 1'
#
loop_
_entity.id
_entity.type
_entity.pdbx_description
1 polymer ?
#
loop_
_entity_poly.entity_id
_entity_poly.type
_entity_poly.pdbx_seq_one_letter_code
_entity_poly.pdbx_strand_id
1 'polypeptide(L)'
;MFTVVELMKERFANLLLGEDISGGGKGVCTALAISNAITNLAVSPVQEFPGGGSFEVMATRPRSNLYVNLPTLKKLDEMLLSMLEGFKETEFSYADRESDNRDPLKTAVSNVPPRGLSEDARKRFQQCRDCTNQILKAAMAINTSVIAEMEIPDVYFESLPKNGKYCLGEVIYRYVTVELFIPDYLLDCLDLPSEHQILEVANRIEVSVHVRRLKDQKRLAGCWASNAAKLLKSFGELSI
;
A
#
# COMPACT_ATOMS: atom_id res chain seq x y z
N MET A 1 -21.68 24.96 17.09
CA MET A 1 -21.24 24.70 15.71
C MET A 1 -19.77 25.08 15.65
N PHE A 2 -18.85 24.10 15.72
CA PHE A 2 -17.43 24.40 15.52
C PHE A 2 -17.24 24.93 14.10
N THR A 3 -16.57 26.07 13.95
CA THR A 3 -16.27 26.61 12.62
C THR A 3 -15.21 25.72 11.96
N VAL A 4 -15.23 25.64 10.63
CA VAL A 4 -14.22 24.90 9.85
C VAL A 4 -12.79 25.29 10.25
N VAL A 5 -12.59 26.57 10.59
CA VAL A 5 -11.30 27.11 11.05
C VAL A 5 -10.85 26.50 12.38
N GLU A 6 -11.73 26.33 13.35
CA GLU A 6 -11.37 25.71 14.64
C GLU A 6 -11.03 24.22 14.47
N LEU A 7 -11.77 23.49 13.63
CA LEU A 7 -11.44 22.10 13.28
C LEU A 7 -10.07 22.00 12.58
N MET A 8 -9.74 22.95 11.71
CA MET A 8 -8.43 23.01 11.06
C MET A 8 -7.32 23.29 12.08
N LYS A 9 -7.50 24.25 12.98
CA LYS A 9 -6.53 24.56 14.04
C LYS A 9 -6.25 23.35 14.93
N GLU A 10 -7.29 22.64 15.35
CA GLU A 10 -7.17 21.42 16.15
C GLU A 10 -6.36 20.34 15.41
N ARG A 11 -6.68 20.08 14.14
CA ARG A 11 -5.95 19.10 13.31
C ARG A 11 -4.48 19.49 13.13
N PHE A 12 -4.20 20.76 12.83
CA PHE A 12 -2.83 21.23 12.65
C PHE A 12 -2.02 21.20 13.95
N ALA A 13 -2.62 21.54 15.09
CA ALA A 13 -1.97 21.46 16.39
C ALA A 13 -1.55 20.00 16.71
N ASN A 14 -2.44 19.03 16.46
CA ASN A 14 -2.13 17.61 16.68
C ASN A 14 -0.99 17.11 15.78
N LEU A 15 -0.91 17.58 14.53
CA LEU A 15 0.20 17.25 13.63
C LEU A 15 1.54 17.84 14.08
N LEU A 16 1.54 19.05 14.64
CA LEU A 16 2.74 19.71 15.14
C LEU A 16 3.25 19.06 16.43
N LEU A 17 2.33 18.61 17.29
CA LEU A 17 2.65 17.96 18.56
C LEU A 17 3.09 16.50 18.40
N GLY A 18 2.78 15.85 17.26
CA GLY A 18 3.29 14.51 16.97
C GLY A 18 2.84 13.46 17.98
N GLU A 19 1.55 13.51 18.34
CA GLU A 19 0.89 12.71 19.40
C GLU A 19 1.33 13.05 20.84
N ASP A 20 2.31 13.92 21.05
CA ASP A 20 2.71 14.41 22.37
C ASP A 20 1.83 15.59 22.83
N ILE A 21 0.66 15.27 23.38
CA ILE A 21 -0.26 16.25 23.97
C ILE A 21 0.28 16.91 25.26
N SER A 22 1.42 16.45 25.78
CA SER A 22 2.06 17.06 26.96
C SER A 22 2.84 18.35 26.62
N GLY A 23 3.11 18.60 25.33
CA GLY A 23 3.91 19.73 24.87
C GLY A 23 5.41 19.61 25.17
N GLY A 24 5.86 18.43 25.62
CA GLY A 24 7.25 18.17 26.02
C GLY A 24 8.24 17.96 24.86
N GLY A 25 7.77 17.99 23.61
CA GLY A 25 8.60 17.82 22.41
C GLY A 25 9.19 16.43 22.26
N LYS A 26 8.60 15.42 22.92
CA LYS A 26 9.05 14.02 22.84
C LYS A 26 8.32 13.24 21.73
N GLY A 27 7.30 13.83 21.14
CA GLY A 27 6.58 13.29 19.98
C GLY A 27 7.39 13.38 18.69
N VAL A 28 7.04 12.53 17.71
CA VAL A 28 7.62 12.61 16.37
C VAL A 28 6.92 13.75 15.64
N CYS A 29 7.61 14.85 15.34
CA CYS A 29 7.03 15.99 14.64
C CYS A 29 6.47 15.57 13.27
N THR A 30 5.18 15.21 13.26
CA THR A 30 4.51 14.60 12.11
C THR A 30 4.38 15.65 11.01
N ALA A 31 4.21 16.91 11.37
CA ALA A 31 4.27 18.04 10.44
C ALA A 31 5.61 18.14 9.69
N LEU A 32 6.75 17.93 10.36
CA LEU A 32 8.06 17.92 9.70
C LEU A 32 8.21 16.69 8.79
N ALA A 33 7.76 15.52 9.24
CA ALA A 33 7.75 14.31 8.42
C ALA A 33 6.88 14.49 7.16
N ILE A 34 5.69 15.08 7.30
CA ILE A 34 4.79 15.42 6.19
C ILE A 34 5.43 16.47 5.27
N SER A 35 6.07 17.51 5.81
CA SER A 35 6.74 18.55 5.01
C SER A 35 7.87 17.97 4.17
N ASN A 36 8.70 17.10 4.76
CA ASN A 36 9.76 16.37 4.06
C ASN A 36 9.20 15.35 3.06
N ALA A 37 8.04 14.76 3.34
CA ALA A 37 7.38 13.84 2.41
C ALA A 37 6.78 14.56 1.19
N ILE A 38 6.32 15.81 1.36
CA ILE A 38 5.66 16.60 0.31
C ILE A 38 6.67 17.35 -0.58
N THR A 39 7.80 17.80 -0.03
CA THR A 39 8.73 18.70 -0.72
C THR A 39 10.12 18.12 -0.87
N ASN A 40 10.68 18.25 -2.07
CA ASN A 40 12.10 18.04 -2.32
C ASN A 40 12.75 19.39 -2.64
N LEU A 41 13.99 19.57 -2.18
CA LEU A 41 14.84 20.65 -2.65
C LEU A 41 15.50 20.20 -3.96
N ALA A 42 15.26 20.95 -5.03
CA ALA A 42 15.84 20.67 -6.34
C ALA A 42 16.49 21.94 -6.89
N VAL A 43 17.55 21.75 -7.68
CA VAL A 43 18.14 22.83 -8.45
C VAL A 43 17.11 23.28 -9.49
N SER A 44 16.67 24.53 -9.39
CA SER A 44 15.78 25.14 -10.38
C SER A 44 16.58 25.57 -11.61
N PRO A 45 15.98 25.60 -12.82
CA PRO A 45 16.63 26.15 -14.00
C PRO A 45 17.26 27.50 -13.69
N VAL A 46 18.45 27.68 -14.24
CA VAL A 46 19.28 28.87 -14.12
C VAL A 46 18.42 30.11 -14.41
N GLN A 47 18.31 31.01 -13.43
CA GLN A 47 17.59 32.26 -13.63
C GLN A 47 18.54 33.30 -14.23
N GLU A 48 18.13 33.92 -15.34
CA GLU A 48 18.87 35.01 -15.96
C GLU A 48 18.59 36.32 -15.20
N PHE A 49 19.64 36.90 -14.61
CA PHE A 49 19.55 38.20 -13.98
C PHE A 49 19.63 39.30 -15.05
N PRO A 50 18.97 40.46 -14.87
CA PRO A 50 19.05 41.59 -15.82
C PRO A 50 20.48 42.14 -16.08
N GLY A 51 21.49 41.64 -15.37
CA GLY A 51 22.92 41.97 -15.53
C GLY A 51 23.77 40.90 -16.21
N GLY A 52 23.17 39.89 -16.86
CA GLY A 52 23.90 38.88 -17.65
C GLY A 52 24.56 37.75 -16.85
N GLY A 53 24.25 37.65 -15.55
CA GLY A 53 24.65 36.53 -14.69
C GLY A 53 23.58 35.45 -14.66
N SER A 54 24.01 34.20 -14.66
CA SER A 54 23.13 33.03 -14.60
C SER A 54 23.48 32.28 -13.30
N PHE A 55 22.50 32.10 -12.41
CA PHE A 55 22.71 31.47 -11.11
C PHE A 55 21.79 30.27 -10.92
N GLU A 56 22.36 29.19 -10.40
CA GLU A 56 21.60 28.04 -9.92
C GLU A 56 20.98 28.37 -8.57
N VAL A 57 19.66 28.27 -8.49
CA VAL A 57 18.90 28.55 -7.27
C VAL A 57 18.27 27.24 -6.80
N MET A 58 18.48 26.92 -5.52
CA MET A 58 17.75 25.84 -4.86
C MET A 58 16.30 26.27 -4.66
N ALA A 59 15.35 25.51 -5.21
CA ALA A 59 13.93 25.77 -5.05
C ALA A 59 13.22 24.54 -4.48
N THR A 60 12.18 24.78 -3.69
CA THR A 60 11.27 23.72 -3.23
C THR A 60 10.36 23.30 -4.38
N ARG A 61 10.27 21.99 -4.62
CA ARG A 61 9.33 21.40 -5.57
C ARG A 61 8.54 20.29 -4.90
N PRO A 62 7.23 20.14 -5.21
CA PRO A 62 6.48 18.97 -4.80
C PRO A 62 7.22 17.70 -5.25
N ARG A 63 7.27 16.71 -4.37
CA ARG A 63 7.88 15.42 -4.67
C ARG A 63 7.21 14.83 -5.93
N SER A 64 8.00 14.31 -6.86
CA SER A 64 7.52 13.89 -8.19
C SER A 64 6.41 12.84 -8.11
N ASN A 65 6.55 11.89 -7.18
CA ASN A 65 5.54 10.88 -6.91
C ASN A 65 4.21 11.49 -6.43
N LEU A 66 4.24 12.50 -5.55
CA LEU A 66 3.06 13.20 -5.09
C LEU A 66 2.40 14.01 -6.22
N TYR A 67 3.21 14.70 -7.03
CA TYR A 67 2.72 15.52 -8.14
C TYR A 67 1.92 14.68 -9.16
N VAL A 68 2.36 13.45 -9.43
CA VAL A 68 1.70 12.54 -10.38
C VAL A 68 0.55 11.77 -9.72
N ASN A 69 0.77 11.24 -8.51
CA ASN A 69 -0.18 10.32 -7.89
C ASN A 69 -1.37 11.05 -7.25
N LEU A 70 -1.17 12.25 -6.69
CA LEU A 70 -2.24 12.95 -5.96
C LEU A 70 -3.44 13.34 -6.84
N PRO A 71 -3.26 13.91 -8.05
CA PRO A 71 -4.39 14.17 -8.95
C PRO A 71 -5.10 12.87 -9.37
N THR A 72 -4.34 11.80 -9.59
CA THR A 72 -4.88 10.49 -9.94
C THR A 72 -5.75 9.94 -8.81
N LEU A 73 -5.26 9.97 -7.57
CA LEU A 73 -6.01 9.52 -6.39
C LEU A 73 -7.29 10.32 -6.16
N LYS A 74 -7.26 11.65 -6.35
CA LYS A 74 -8.47 12.49 -6.28
C LYS A 74 -9.50 12.07 -7.31
N LYS A 75 -9.06 11.77 -8.53
CA LYS A 75 -9.95 11.31 -9.60
C LYS A 75 -10.56 9.93 -9.29
N LEU A 76 -9.79 9.02 -8.69
CA LEU A 76 -10.28 7.72 -8.23
C LEU A 76 -11.33 7.89 -7.10
N ASP A 77 -11.11 8.82 -6.17
CA ASP A 77 -12.06 9.14 -5.10
C ASP A 77 -13.38 9.72 -5.65
N GLU A 78 -13.30 10.68 -6.57
CA GLU A 78 -14.48 11.22 -7.26
C GLU A 78 -15.27 10.13 -8.01
N MET A 79 -14.57 9.18 -8.66
CA MET A 79 -15.21 8.05 -9.32
C MET A 79 -15.94 7.14 -8.32
N LEU A 80 -15.35 6.86 -7.15
CA LEU A 80 -16.00 6.06 -6.10
C LEU A 80 -17.23 6.78 -5.53
N LEU A 81 -17.11 8.07 -5.22
CA LEU A 81 -18.23 8.87 -4.73
C LEU A 81 -19.38 8.90 -5.75
N SER A 82 -19.05 9.09 -7.03
CA SER A 82 -20.04 9.07 -8.11
C SER A 82 -20.75 7.72 -8.24
N MET A 83 -20.04 6.59 -8.07
CA MET A 83 -20.67 5.27 -8.03
C MET A 83 -21.63 5.14 -6.85
N LEU A 84 -21.20 5.57 -5.65
CA LEU A 84 -22.02 5.51 -4.45
C LEU A 84 -23.29 6.37 -4.57
N GLU A 85 -23.17 7.57 -5.15
CA GLU A 85 -24.31 8.43 -5.45
C GLU A 85 -25.30 7.81 -6.45
N GLY A 86 -24.86 6.86 -7.28
CA GLY A 86 -25.69 6.12 -8.21
C GLY A 86 -26.64 5.11 -7.55
N PHE A 87 -26.42 4.72 -6.29
CA PHE A 87 -27.21 3.70 -5.58
C PHE A 87 -28.44 4.23 -4.83
N LYS A 88 -29.10 5.29 -5.34
CA LYS A 88 -30.28 5.89 -4.70
C LYS A 88 -31.58 5.11 -4.91
N GLU A 89 -31.73 4.47 -6.06
CA GLU A 89 -32.92 3.68 -6.42
C GLU A 89 -32.48 2.24 -6.71
N THR A 90 -32.53 1.40 -5.68
CA THR A 90 -32.08 0.02 -5.76
C THR A 90 -33.24 -0.95 -5.60
N GLU A 91 -33.23 -2.01 -6.41
CA GLU A 91 -34.21 -3.10 -6.34
C GLU A 91 -33.96 -4.03 -5.14
N PHE A 92 -32.84 -3.85 -4.44
CA PHE A 92 -32.49 -4.60 -3.24
C PHE A 92 -32.59 -3.70 -2.01
N SER A 93 -32.90 -4.28 -0.85
CA SER A 93 -32.93 -3.56 0.42
C SER A 93 -32.15 -4.31 1.49
N TYR A 94 -31.72 -3.61 2.54
CA TYR A 94 -31.15 -4.24 3.71
C TYR A 94 -32.21 -4.30 4.79
N ALA A 95 -32.48 -5.49 5.34
CA ALA A 95 -33.29 -5.58 6.54
C ALA A 95 -32.45 -5.17 7.75
N ASP A 96 -33.00 -4.30 8.59
CA ASP A 96 -32.41 -3.97 9.87
C ASP A 96 -32.52 -5.19 10.78
N ARG A 97 -31.37 -5.70 11.25
CA ARG A 97 -31.35 -6.75 12.27
C ARG A 97 -31.13 -6.06 13.60
N GLU A 98 -32.09 -6.21 14.51
CA GLU A 98 -31.91 -5.84 15.91
C GLU A 98 -30.63 -6.52 16.43
N SER A 99 -29.69 -5.67 16.80
CA SER A 99 -28.29 -5.99 17.09
C SER A 99 -28.16 -6.97 18.24
N ASP A 100 -27.65 -8.17 17.96
CA ASP A 100 -26.92 -8.96 18.95
C ASP A 100 -25.42 -8.86 18.61
N ASN A 101 -24.82 -7.75 19.07
CA ASN A 101 -23.38 -7.45 19.25
C ASN A 101 -22.34 -8.22 18.38
N ARG A 102 -22.55 -8.35 17.06
CA ARG A 102 -21.52 -8.82 16.12
C ARG A 102 -21.50 -7.94 14.88
N ASP A 103 -20.30 -7.43 14.58
CA ASP A 103 -19.89 -6.67 13.39
C ASP A 103 -21.01 -6.32 12.39
N PRO A 104 -21.46 -5.05 12.31
CA PRO A 104 -22.58 -4.62 11.46
C PRO A 104 -22.41 -5.00 9.98
N LEU A 105 -21.17 -5.02 9.49
CA LEU A 105 -20.84 -5.25 8.08
C LEU A 105 -20.95 -6.73 7.65
N LYS A 106 -20.83 -7.68 8.59
CA LYS A 106 -20.91 -9.12 8.29
C LYS A 106 -22.34 -9.67 8.30
N THR A 107 -23.31 -8.89 8.78
CA THR A 107 -24.62 -9.43 9.21
C THR A 107 -25.81 -8.86 8.43
N ALA A 108 -25.61 -7.84 7.59
CA ALA A 108 -26.66 -7.27 6.74
C ALA A 108 -27.02 -8.23 5.60
N VAL A 109 -28.17 -8.90 5.73
CA VAL A 109 -28.71 -9.76 4.66
C VAL A 109 -29.42 -8.87 3.66
N SER A 110 -28.94 -8.86 2.42
CA SER A 110 -29.62 -8.18 1.31
C SER A 110 -30.88 -8.95 0.93
N ASN A 111 -32.01 -8.24 0.90
CA ASN A 111 -33.26 -8.72 0.38
C ASN A 111 -33.34 -8.35 -1.10
N VAL A 112 -33.58 -9.35 -1.94
CA VAL A 112 -33.83 -9.19 -3.37
C VAL A 112 -35.26 -9.66 -3.69
N PRO A 113 -35.88 -9.15 -4.77
CA PRO A 113 -37.20 -9.62 -5.18
C PRO A 113 -37.19 -11.14 -5.45
N PRO A 114 -38.30 -11.85 -5.21
CA PRO A 114 -38.37 -13.30 -5.40
C PRO A 114 -38.15 -13.74 -6.86
N ARG A 115 -38.33 -12.84 -7.83
CA ARG A 115 -38.01 -13.07 -9.25
C ARG A 115 -36.55 -12.72 -9.61
N GLY A 116 -35.75 -12.31 -8.63
CA GLY A 116 -34.41 -11.76 -8.81
C GLY A 116 -34.43 -10.30 -9.29
N LEU A 117 -33.24 -9.71 -9.35
CA LEU A 117 -33.01 -8.37 -9.92
C LEU A 117 -33.30 -8.35 -11.42
N SER A 118 -33.73 -7.20 -11.93
CA SER A 118 -33.87 -6.96 -13.37
C SER A 118 -32.54 -7.12 -14.11
N GLU A 119 -32.61 -7.44 -15.40
CA GLU A 119 -31.42 -7.57 -16.25
C GLU A 119 -30.62 -6.25 -16.34
N ASP A 120 -31.31 -5.11 -16.35
CA ASP A 120 -30.66 -3.79 -16.35
C ASP A 120 -29.95 -3.51 -15.03
N ALA A 121 -30.57 -3.85 -13.89
CA ALA A 121 -29.94 -3.74 -12.58
C ALA A 121 -28.70 -4.64 -12.49
N ARG A 122 -28.79 -5.90 -12.92
CA ARG A 122 -27.64 -6.84 -12.96
C ARG A 122 -26.48 -6.31 -13.79
N LYS A 123 -26.76 -5.80 -15.00
CA LYS A 123 -25.74 -5.20 -15.86
C LYS A 123 -25.09 -3.99 -15.20
N ARG A 124 -25.86 -3.12 -14.56
CA ARG A 124 -25.33 -1.97 -13.80
C ARG A 124 -24.45 -2.41 -12.63
N PHE A 125 -24.85 -3.41 -11.84
CA PHE A 125 -24.01 -3.93 -10.75
C PHE A 125 -22.71 -4.53 -11.26
N GLN A 126 -22.77 -5.30 -12.35
CA GLN A 126 -21.58 -5.87 -12.96
C GLN A 126 -20.61 -4.78 -13.44
N GLN A 127 -21.13 -3.76 -14.14
CA GLN A 127 -20.32 -2.60 -14.56
C GLN A 127 -19.72 -1.85 -13.38
N CYS A 128 -20.50 -1.64 -12.32
CA CYS A 128 -20.01 -1.00 -11.09
C CYS A 128 -18.88 -1.84 -10.47
N ARG A 129 -19.07 -3.14 -10.30
CA ARG A 129 -18.06 -4.06 -9.76
C ARG A 129 -16.78 -4.02 -10.59
N ASP A 130 -16.89 -4.10 -11.90
CA ASP A 130 -15.73 -4.10 -12.79
C ASP A 130 -14.97 -2.76 -12.72
N CYS A 131 -15.70 -1.65 -12.63
CA CYS A 131 -15.11 -0.33 -12.45
C CYS A 131 -14.45 -0.17 -11.07
N THR A 132 -15.09 -0.62 -9.99
CA THR A 132 -14.51 -0.62 -8.63
C THR A 132 -13.24 -1.46 -8.58
N ASN A 133 -13.21 -2.62 -9.24
CA ASN A 133 -12.01 -3.46 -9.33
C ASN A 133 -10.87 -2.75 -10.08
N GLN A 134 -11.17 -1.97 -11.12
CA GLN A 134 -10.17 -1.17 -11.81
C GLN A 134 -9.63 -0.04 -10.93
N ILE A 135 -10.51 0.63 -10.17
CA ILE A 135 -10.11 1.66 -9.20
C ILE A 135 -9.19 1.05 -8.14
N LEU A 136 -9.57 -0.11 -7.59
CA LEU A 136 -8.77 -0.83 -6.60
C LEU A 136 -7.39 -1.17 -7.17
N LYS A 137 -7.31 -1.73 -8.38
CA LYS A 137 -6.03 -2.04 -9.04
C LYS A 137 -5.16 -0.80 -9.23
N ALA A 138 -5.74 0.31 -9.67
CA ALA A 138 -5.02 1.57 -9.84
C ALA A 138 -4.48 2.11 -8.50
N ALA A 139 -5.31 2.11 -7.45
CA ALA A 139 -4.92 2.54 -6.11
C ALA A 139 -3.83 1.65 -5.51
N MET A 140 -3.97 0.33 -5.64
CA MET A 140 -2.95 -0.63 -5.19
C MET A 140 -1.63 -0.47 -5.94
N ALA A 141 -1.66 -0.21 -7.25
CA ALA A 141 -0.45 0.04 -8.04
C ALA A 141 0.29 1.31 -7.56
N ILE A 142 -0.45 2.38 -7.27
CA ILE A 142 0.12 3.61 -6.67
C ILE A 142 0.72 3.31 -5.30
N ASN A 143 -0.03 2.63 -4.42
CA ASN A 143 0.44 2.28 -3.07
C ASN A 143 1.72 1.44 -3.13
N THR A 144 1.76 0.44 -4.00
CA THR A 144 2.93 -0.42 -4.22
C THR A 144 4.13 0.38 -4.72
N SER A 145 3.92 1.30 -5.67
CA SER A 145 4.99 2.15 -6.19
C SER A 145 5.55 3.08 -5.12
N VAL A 146 4.70 3.67 -4.28
CA VAL A 146 5.14 4.58 -3.22
C VAL A 146 5.91 3.82 -2.14
N ILE A 147 5.42 2.66 -1.69
CA ILE A 147 6.11 1.83 -0.69
C ILE A 147 7.48 1.37 -1.22
N ALA A 148 7.60 1.04 -2.51
CA ALA A 148 8.87 0.63 -3.11
C ALA A 148 9.94 1.74 -3.14
N GLU A 149 9.52 3.02 -3.12
CA GLU A 149 10.41 4.18 -3.04
C GLU A 149 10.76 4.59 -1.60
N MET A 150 10.11 4.00 -0.59
CA MET A 150 10.37 4.34 0.81
C MET A 150 11.69 3.72 1.27
N GLU A 151 12.49 4.51 2.00
CA GLU A 151 13.67 4.00 2.68
C GLU A 151 13.25 3.05 3.79
N ILE A 152 13.90 1.89 3.85
CA ILE A 152 13.68 0.90 4.90
C ILE A 152 14.47 1.35 6.15
N PRO A 153 13.84 1.50 7.32
CA PRO A 153 14.53 1.95 8.53
C PRO A 153 15.69 1.05 8.96
N ASP A 154 16.82 1.62 9.41
CA ASP A 154 17.99 0.84 9.86
C ASP A 154 17.68 -0.16 10.98
N VAL A 155 16.79 0.22 11.90
CA VAL A 155 16.31 -0.63 13.00
C VAL A 155 15.69 -1.93 12.49
N TYR A 156 15.03 -1.89 11.33
CA TYR A 156 14.52 -3.11 10.69
C TYR A 156 15.69 -4.05 10.37
N PHE A 157 16.76 -3.57 9.73
CA PHE A 157 17.93 -4.39 9.41
C PHE A 157 18.67 -4.93 10.63
N GLU A 158 18.75 -4.15 11.70
CA GLU A 158 19.37 -4.60 12.96
C GLU A 158 18.62 -5.78 13.59
N SER A 159 17.30 -5.86 13.38
CA SER A 159 16.46 -6.96 13.87
C SER A 159 16.54 -8.24 13.03
N LEU A 160 17.05 -8.16 11.79
CA LEU A 160 17.02 -9.29 10.86
C LEU A 160 18.12 -10.33 11.14
N PRO A 161 17.86 -11.62 10.87
CA PRO A 161 18.90 -12.63 10.87
C PRO A 161 19.96 -12.34 9.79
N LYS A 162 21.24 -12.47 10.14
CA LYS A 162 22.37 -12.16 9.24
C LYS A 162 22.58 -13.18 8.11
N ASN A 163 21.80 -14.25 8.04
CA ASN A 163 21.95 -15.32 7.05
C ASN A 163 20.58 -15.74 6.51
N GLY A 164 20.39 -15.54 5.19
CA GLY A 164 19.14 -15.83 4.48
C GLY A 164 18.66 -17.28 4.57
N LYS A 165 19.56 -18.24 4.84
CA LYS A 165 19.16 -19.63 5.13
C LYS A 165 18.28 -19.71 6.38
N TYR A 166 18.65 -19.00 7.45
CA TYR A 166 17.86 -19.00 8.69
C TYR A 166 16.52 -18.29 8.50
N CYS A 167 16.46 -17.26 7.65
CA CYS A 167 15.21 -16.57 7.32
C CYS A 167 14.23 -17.51 6.61
N LEU A 168 14.69 -18.24 5.59
CA LEU A 168 13.87 -19.19 4.83
C LEU A 168 13.51 -20.45 5.62
N GLY A 169 14.35 -20.88 6.56
CA GLY A 169 14.23 -22.19 7.19
C GLY A 169 14.61 -23.34 6.23
N GLU A 170 14.87 -24.51 6.80
CA GLU A 170 15.47 -25.64 6.07
C GLU A 170 14.63 -26.12 4.87
N VAL A 171 13.30 -26.21 5.04
CA VAL A 171 12.39 -26.69 3.99
C VAL A 171 12.42 -25.76 2.78
N ILE A 172 12.08 -24.49 2.97
CA ILE A 172 11.99 -23.52 1.87
C ILE A 172 13.37 -23.33 1.23
N TYR A 173 14.45 -23.23 2.03
CA TYR A 173 15.80 -23.11 1.52
C TYR A 173 16.16 -24.26 0.57
N ARG A 174 15.88 -25.51 0.97
CA ARG A 174 16.18 -26.69 0.15
C ARG A 174 15.53 -26.60 -1.24
N TYR A 175 14.25 -26.24 -1.30
CA TYR A 175 13.50 -26.13 -2.55
C TYR A 175 13.97 -24.96 -3.43
N VAL A 176 14.21 -23.79 -2.83
CA VAL A 176 14.62 -22.59 -3.58
C VAL A 176 16.04 -22.73 -4.15
N THR A 177 16.89 -23.57 -3.53
CA THR A 177 18.26 -23.86 -4.01
C THR A 177 18.36 -24.92 -5.10
N VAL A 178 17.26 -25.59 -5.46
CA VAL A 178 17.27 -26.60 -6.55
C VAL A 178 17.47 -25.93 -7.91
N GLU A 179 18.19 -26.60 -8.83
CA GLU A 179 18.44 -26.09 -10.19
C GLU A 179 17.15 -25.89 -11.00
N LEU A 180 16.18 -26.78 -10.84
CA LEU A 180 14.84 -26.67 -11.42
C LEU A 180 13.85 -26.23 -10.34
N PHE A 181 13.50 -24.95 -10.38
CA PHE A 181 12.58 -24.36 -9.42
C PHE A 181 11.23 -24.04 -10.06
N ILE A 182 10.17 -24.63 -9.50
CA ILE A 182 8.78 -24.38 -9.88
C ILE A 182 8.06 -23.86 -8.62
N PRO A 183 7.62 -22.59 -8.59
CA PRO A 183 6.99 -21.99 -7.41
C PRO A 183 5.73 -22.73 -6.95
N ASP A 184 4.84 -23.07 -7.90
CA ASP A 184 3.54 -23.67 -7.61
C ASP A 184 3.69 -25.01 -6.87
N TYR A 185 4.67 -25.82 -7.26
CA TYR A 185 4.95 -27.10 -6.60
C TYR A 185 5.39 -26.93 -5.14
N LEU A 186 6.15 -25.87 -4.83
CA LEU A 186 6.52 -25.58 -3.44
C LEU A 186 5.31 -25.08 -2.65
N LEU A 187 4.46 -24.25 -3.24
CA LEU A 187 3.24 -23.78 -2.59
C LEU A 187 2.29 -24.94 -2.27
N ASP A 188 2.13 -25.89 -3.18
CA ASP A 188 1.34 -27.12 -2.95
C ASP A 188 1.94 -28.00 -1.82
N CYS A 189 3.25 -27.92 -1.61
CA CYS A 189 3.94 -28.63 -0.53
C CYS A 189 3.92 -27.89 0.81
N LEU A 190 3.56 -26.60 0.82
CA LEU A 190 3.47 -25.79 2.02
C LEU A 190 2.03 -25.81 2.53
N ASP A 191 1.82 -26.35 3.72
CA ASP A 191 0.51 -26.29 4.37
C ASP A 191 0.28 -24.85 4.87
N LEU A 192 -0.57 -24.10 4.14
CA LEU A 192 -0.86 -22.68 4.38
C LEU A 192 -2.36 -22.45 4.65
N PRO A 193 -2.93 -23.01 5.73
CA PRO A 193 -4.37 -22.94 5.98
C PRO A 193 -4.89 -21.55 6.40
N SER A 194 -4.01 -20.60 6.76
CA SER A 194 -4.41 -19.26 7.19
C SER A 194 -3.63 -18.14 6.50
N GLU A 195 -4.29 -16.98 6.37
CA GLU A 195 -3.68 -15.75 5.84
C GLU A 195 -2.43 -15.32 6.63
N HIS A 196 -2.43 -15.52 7.95
CA HIS A 196 -1.27 -15.26 8.80
C HIS A 196 -0.05 -16.09 8.40
N GLN A 197 -0.23 -17.37 8.10
CA GLN A 197 0.88 -18.25 7.70
C GLN A 197 1.40 -17.91 6.31
N ILE A 198 0.52 -17.53 5.39
CA ILE A 198 0.89 -17.02 4.06
C ILE A 198 1.78 -15.78 4.21
N LEU A 199 1.33 -14.82 5.02
CA LEU A 199 2.06 -13.58 5.28
C LEU A 199 3.41 -13.83 5.97
N GLU A 200 3.46 -14.74 6.95
CA GLU A 200 4.69 -15.11 7.64
C GLU A 200 5.73 -15.69 6.66
N VAL A 201 5.29 -16.58 5.77
CA VAL A 201 6.17 -17.17 4.76
C VAL A 201 6.64 -16.10 3.76
N ALA A 202 5.75 -15.23 3.28
CA ALA A 202 6.11 -14.12 2.41
C ALA A 202 7.17 -13.21 3.03
N ASN A 203 6.97 -12.79 4.29
CA ASN A 203 7.91 -11.97 5.05
C ASN A 203 9.30 -12.64 5.16
N ARG A 204 9.34 -13.95 5.45
CA ARG A 204 10.60 -14.72 5.55
C ARG A 204 11.36 -14.76 4.23
N ILE A 205 10.64 -14.89 3.11
CA ILE A 205 11.23 -14.89 1.77
C ILE A 205 11.76 -13.51 1.42
N GLU A 206 10.97 -12.46 1.65
CA GLU A 206 11.35 -11.07 1.38
C GLU A 206 12.64 -10.69 2.14
N VAL A 207 12.69 -10.98 3.44
CA VAL A 207 13.88 -10.81 4.28
C VAL A 207 15.08 -11.56 3.70
N SER A 208 14.90 -12.81 3.29
CA SER A 208 16.00 -13.63 2.76
C SER A 208 16.58 -13.09 1.45
N VAL A 209 15.71 -12.59 0.56
CA VAL A 209 16.10 -11.95 -0.69
C VAL A 209 16.86 -10.66 -0.40
N HIS A 210 16.38 -9.87 0.56
CA HIS A 210 17.03 -8.65 0.99
C HIS A 210 18.45 -8.91 1.54
N VAL A 211 18.59 -9.81 2.53
CA VAL A 211 19.87 -10.20 3.13
C VAL A 211 20.85 -10.74 2.07
N ARG A 212 20.34 -11.46 1.06
CA ARG A 212 21.17 -11.94 -0.04
C ARG A 212 21.65 -10.83 -0.95
N ARG A 213 20.79 -9.87 -1.32
CA ARG A 213 21.15 -8.71 -2.16
C ARG A 213 22.24 -7.84 -1.50
N LEU A 214 22.15 -7.60 -0.20
CA LEU A 214 23.20 -6.88 0.57
C LEU A 214 24.55 -7.61 0.54
N LYS A 215 24.54 -8.96 0.50
CA LYS A 215 25.76 -9.78 0.44
C LYS A 215 26.33 -9.88 -0.98
N ASP A 216 25.48 -9.91 -2.00
CA ASP A 216 25.88 -9.99 -3.41
C ASP A 216 26.42 -8.64 -3.95
N GLN A 217 26.08 -7.50 -3.35
CA GLN A 217 26.84 -6.24 -3.57
C GLN A 217 28.33 -6.39 -3.22
N LYS A 218 28.70 -7.39 -2.41
CA LYS A 218 30.10 -7.72 -2.06
C LYS A 218 30.67 -8.93 -2.82
N ARG A 219 29.87 -9.72 -3.57
CA ARG A 219 30.35 -10.89 -4.35
C ARG A 219 29.47 -11.18 -5.57
N LEU A 220 30.11 -11.44 -6.72
CA LEU A 220 29.46 -11.91 -7.94
C LEU A 220 28.79 -13.29 -7.76
N ALA A 221 27.48 -13.32 -8.02
CA ALA A 221 26.61 -14.41 -8.48
C ALA A 221 26.19 -15.56 -7.51
N GLY A 222 24.87 -15.70 -7.34
CA GLY A 222 24.18 -16.91 -6.88
C GLY A 222 22.71 -16.96 -7.35
N CYS A 223 22.30 -18.07 -7.95
CA CYS A 223 21.05 -18.27 -8.72
C CYS A 223 19.74 -18.25 -7.89
N TRP A 224 19.80 -18.61 -6.60
CA TRP A 224 18.59 -18.86 -5.79
C TRP A 224 17.79 -17.61 -5.39
N ALA A 225 18.41 -16.42 -5.37
CA ALA A 225 17.69 -15.16 -5.08
C ALA A 225 16.64 -14.85 -6.16
N SER A 226 16.90 -15.27 -7.41
CA SER A 226 15.93 -15.17 -8.51
C SER A 226 14.72 -16.08 -8.26
N ASN A 227 14.97 -17.30 -7.79
CA ASN A 227 13.92 -18.26 -7.45
C ASN A 227 13.06 -17.78 -6.27
N ALA A 228 13.68 -17.27 -5.21
CA ALA A 228 12.95 -16.66 -4.08
C ALA A 228 12.08 -15.47 -4.51
N ALA A 229 12.59 -14.60 -5.40
CA ALA A 229 11.82 -13.48 -5.94
C ALA A 229 10.65 -13.93 -6.84
N LYS A 230 10.79 -15.03 -7.59
CA LYS A 230 9.68 -15.61 -8.37
C LYS A 230 8.57 -16.14 -7.46
N LEU A 231 8.93 -16.76 -6.34
CA LEU A 231 7.96 -17.28 -5.38
C LEU A 231 7.26 -16.20 -4.57
N LEU A 232 7.93 -15.07 -4.31
CA LEU A 232 7.27 -13.91 -3.74
C LEU A 232 6.20 -13.33 -4.68
N LYS A 233 6.43 -13.38 -6.00
CA LYS A 233 5.42 -12.95 -7.00
C LYS A 233 4.18 -13.85 -7.01
N SER A 234 4.34 -15.17 -6.89
CA SER A 234 3.20 -16.09 -6.81
C SER A 234 2.35 -15.87 -5.56
N PHE A 235 2.95 -15.41 -4.44
CA PHE A 235 2.17 -14.98 -3.27
C PHE A 235 1.34 -13.71 -3.53
N GLY A 236 1.87 -12.75 -4.29
CA GLY A 236 1.14 -11.53 -4.65
C GLY A 236 -0.08 -11.80 -5.55
N GLU A 237 -0.07 -12.87 -6.34
CA GLU A 237 -1.19 -13.29 -7.19
C GLU A 237 -2.30 -14.03 -6.42
N LEU A 238 -1.99 -14.58 -5.23
CA LEU A 238 -2.94 -15.24 -4.32
C LEU A 238 -3.72 -14.25 -3.43
N SER A 239 -3.28 -13.00 -3.35
CA SER A 239 -3.85 -11.96 -2.46
C SER A 239 -4.82 -11.02 -3.18
N ILE A 240 -5.39 -11.43 -4.32
CA ILE A 240 -6.43 -10.70 -5.08
C ILE A 240 -7.78 -11.40 -4.94
#